data_AF-A0A969BFV1-F1
#
_entry.id   AF-A0A969BFV1-F1
#
_cell.length_a   1.000
_cell.length_b   1.000
_cell.length_c   1.000
_cell.angle_alpha   90.00
_cell.angle_beta   90.00
_cell.angle_gamma   90.00
#
_symmetry.space_group_name_H-M   'P 1'
#
loop_
_entity.id
_entity.type
_entity.pdbx_description
1 polymer ?
#
loop_
_entity_poly.entity_id
_entity_poly.type
_entity_poly.pdbx_seq_one_letter_code
_entity_poly.pdbx_strand_id
1 'polypeptide(L)'
;MQTVDLSTTQARTANRNELAIAYSAYQSGNLQISESDNPFFRNASSNNANNDLFLDNSLQVTSSITSDTFNFEIVTSSTVIAEGILSINNGGNFAGNLSNLNDDAFLYGGKGFNINSSNLLLPLVRDQNGNLVLLNGRASLIENAISVPGDYSVFNSPREIDGVTVSPQVVSKKTVDVPSFQDILNQQLALKIPSGSQSVLFNPSANPINTASDWSQFFTQGGTADTPTIIRVSGWGINIPSDVKIENAVIIVENGDVNFNGSNHKLNNVAIITNNGSVNLGNVQASKLTVLAAGSINMNQSAIFSGETLLANGSTNGIVFSGATSAATDKDFLKIISQGQITYNATSTVRGELISVGDISFNANADLIGSIRSKGNIFF
;
A
#
# COMPACT_ATOMS: atom_id res chain seq x y z
N MET A 1 16.57 31.39 -38.04
CA MET A 1 15.87 32.65 -38.34
C MET A 1 14.81 32.33 -39.39
N GLN A 2 13.58 32.14 -38.92
CA GLN A 2 12.38 32.00 -39.74
C GLN A 2 11.26 32.62 -38.91
N THR A 3 10.76 33.76 -39.37
CA THR A 3 9.70 34.51 -38.70
C THR A 3 8.36 33.95 -39.18
N VAL A 4 7.51 33.49 -38.26
CA VAL A 4 6.13 33.12 -38.55
C VAL A 4 5.25 34.27 -38.07
N ASP A 5 4.66 34.98 -39.01
CA ASP A 5 3.68 36.04 -38.79
C ASP A 5 2.30 35.40 -38.60
N LEU A 6 1.67 35.62 -37.45
CA LEU A 6 0.32 35.12 -37.11
C LEU A 6 -0.70 36.26 -37.06
N SER A 7 -0.54 37.31 -37.88
CA SER A 7 -1.55 38.35 -38.08
C SER A 7 -2.63 37.93 -39.09
N THR A 8 -3.20 36.73 -38.99
CA THR A 8 -4.47 36.39 -39.67
C THR A 8 -5.34 35.43 -38.84
N THR A 9 -6.49 35.95 -38.40
CA THR A 9 -7.78 35.28 -38.13
C THR A 9 -7.76 33.75 -37.87
N GLN A 10 -7.14 33.29 -36.78
CA GLN A 10 -7.34 31.92 -36.24
C GLN A 10 -7.46 31.87 -34.71
N ALA A 11 -7.85 32.97 -34.06
CA ALA A 11 -8.20 32.94 -32.64
C ALA A 11 -9.69 32.61 -32.46
N ARG A 12 -10.06 31.32 -32.51
CA ARG A 12 -11.30 30.78 -31.91
C ARG A 12 -11.41 29.25 -32.03
N THR A 13 -10.44 28.51 -31.50
CA THR A 13 -10.72 27.12 -31.07
C THR A 13 -9.73 26.71 -29.98
N ALA A 14 -9.92 27.23 -28.77
CA ALA A 14 -9.43 26.48 -27.61
C ALA A 14 -10.22 25.17 -27.56
N ASN A 15 -9.53 24.04 -27.52
CA ASN A 15 -10.18 22.74 -27.39
C ASN A 15 -10.93 22.71 -26.03
N ARG A 16 -12.11 22.10 -25.96
CA ARG A 16 -12.90 22.00 -24.71
C ARG A 16 -12.07 21.41 -23.54
N ASN A 17 -11.07 20.59 -23.85
CA ASN A 17 -10.16 20.02 -22.87
C ASN A 17 -9.22 21.07 -22.25
N GLU A 18 -8.77 22.07 -23.00
CA GLU A 18 -7.89 23.13 -22.49
C GLU A 18 -8.66 24.10 -21.57
N LEU A 19 -9.94 24.35 -21.89
CA LEU A 19 -10.85 25.10 -21.02
C LEU A 19 -11.21 24.34 -19.74
N ALA A 20 -11.36 23.02 -19.80
CA ALA A 20 -11.61 22.19 -18.62
C ALA A 20 -10.40 22.14 -17.67
N ILE A 21 -9.19 22.09 -18.22
CA ILE A 21 -7.93 22.11 -17.45
C ILE A 21 -7.73 23.48 -16.79
N ALA A 22 -7.94 24.58 -17.52
CA ALA A 22 -7.83 25.93 -16.97
C ALA A 22 -8.87 26.17 -15.85
N TYR A 23 -10.06 25.62 -15.97
CA TYR A 23 -11.12 25.75 -14.98
C TYR A 23 -10.86 24.91 -13.70
N SER A 24 -10.29 23.71 -13.83
CA SER A 24 -9.93 22.89 -12.66
C SER A 24 -8.75 23.49 -11.89
N ALA A 25 -7.80 24.13 -12.58
CA ALA A 25 -6.68 24.83 -11.96
C ALA A 25 -7.15 26.04 -11.11
N TYR A 26 -8.14 26.80 -11.58
CA TYR A 26 -8.77 27.90 -10.83
C TYR A 26 -9.50 27.41 -9.58
N GLN A 27 -10.28 26.33 -9.67
CA GLN A 27 -11.02 25.74 -8.55
C GLN A 27 -10.10 25.18 -7.44
N SER A 28 -8.90 24.72 -7.81
CA SER A 28 -7.91 24.19 -6.86
C SER A 28 -7.10 25.26 -6.11
N GLY A 29 -7.34 26.56 -6.38
CA GLY A 29 -6.58 27.67 -5.77
C GLY A 29 -5.17 27.86 -6.34
N ASN A 30 -4.75 27.04 -7.29
CA ASN A 30 -3.44 27.07 -7.93
C ASN A 30 -3.34 28.08 -9.09
N LEU A 31 -4.46 28.71 -9.45
CA LEU A 31 -4.51 29.84 -10.38
C LEU A 31 -5.25 30.99 -9.71
N GLN A 32 -4.52 32.00 -9.21
CA GLN A 32 -5.12 33.26 -8.80
C GLN A 32 -5.23 34.20 -10.00
N ILE A 33 -6.46 34.39 -10.49
CA ILE A 33 -6.76 35.42 -11.47
C ILE A 33 -7.08 36.69 -10.67
N SER A 34 -6.23 37.72 -10.79
CA SER A 34 -6.53 39.05 -10.25
C SER A 34 -7.82 39.57 -10.92
N GLU A 35 -8.84 39.90 -10.12
CA GLU A 35 -10.09 40.48 -10.62
C GLU A 35 -9.91 41.89 -11.25
N SER A 36 -8.70 42.46 -11.23
CA SER A 36 -8.43 43.73 -11.89
C SER A 36 -8.37 43.65 -13.42
N ASP A 37 -8.16 42.47 -14.01
CA ASP A 37 -7.80 42.37 -15.44
C ASP A 37 -8.49 41.20 -16.16
N ASN A 38 -9.82 41.23 -16.23
CA ASN A 38 -10.58 40.34 -17.11
C ASN A 38 -11.56 41.12 -18.01
N PRO A 39 -11.35 41.19 -19.34
CA PRO A 39 -12.22 41.95 -20.24
C PRO A 39 -13.52 41.20 -20.62
N PHE A 40 -13.75 39.97 -20.14
CA PHE A 40 -14.85 39.14 -20.61
C PHE A 40 -16.20 39.32 -19.90
N PHE A 41 -16.29 40.18 -18.88
CA PHE A 41 -17.57 40.54 -18.26
C PHE A 41 -17.67 42.05 -18.01
N ARG A 42 -18.04 42.82 -19.06
CA ARG A 42 -18.73 44.10 -18.85
C ARG A 42 -20.10 44.10 -19.50
N ASN A 43 -21.06 44.31 -18.62
CA ASN A 43 -22.47 44.51 -18.85
C ASN A 43 -22.70 45.71 -19.79
N ALA A 44 -23.64 45.58 -20.72
CA ALA A 44 -23.99 46.61 -21.66
C ALA A 44 -24.71 47.77 -20.97
N SER A 45 -24.14 48.98 -21.03
CA SER A 45 -24.91 50.22 -20.95
C SER A 45 -24.18 51.39 -21.62
N SER A 46 -24.90 52.05 -22.53
CA SER A 46 -24.73 53.41 -23.06
C SER A 46 -23.61 53.73 -24.08
N ASN A 47 -24.06 54.02 -25.31
CA ASN A 47 -23.64 55.07 -26.25
C ASN A 47 -22.58 56.07 -25.74
N ASN A 48 -21.46 56.25 -26.44
CA ASN A 48 -21.20 57.37 -27.37
C ASN A 48 -19.76 57.31 -27.93
N ALA A 49 -19.56 58.09 -28.99
CA ALA A 49 -18.40 58.16 -29.90
C ALA A 49 -16.98 58.28 -29.31
N ASN A 50 -16.03 57.83 -30.15
CA ASN A 50 -14.64 58.28 -30.30
C ASN A 50 -13.87 58.68 -29.04
N ASN A 51 -12.88 57.86 -28.66
CA ASN A 51 -11.55 58.36 -28.32
C ASN A 51 -10.53 57.22 -28.36
N ASP A 52 -9.54 57.39 -29.23
CA ASP A 52 -8.25 56.71 -29.15
C ASP A 52 -7.62 57.01 -27.79
N LEU A 53 -7.44 55.98 -26.97
CA LEU A 53 -6.55 56.02 -25.82
C LEU A 53 -5.42 55.02 -26.07
N PHE A 54 -4.36 55.52 -26.68
CA PHE A 54 -3.05 54.88 -26.69
C PHE A 54 -2.57 54.76 -25.23
N LEU A 55 -2.67 53.56 -24.68
CA LEU A 55 -1.87 53.14 -23.54
C LEU A 55 -0.80 52.19 -24.05
N ASP A 56 0.34 52.79 -24.37
CA ASP A 56 1.64 52.13 -24.40
C ASP A 56 1.93 51.65 -22.97
N ASN A 57 1.61 50.38 -22.72
CA ASN A 57 2.24 49.60 -21.67
C ASN A 57 2.73 48.32 -22.32
N SER A 58 3.96 48.37 -22.81
CA SER A 58 4.77 47.18 -23.01
C SER A 58 4.87 46.41 -21.68
N LEU A 59 3.93 45.50 -21.47
CA LEU A 59 4.07 44.43 -20.48
C LEU A 59 5.21 43.53 -21.00
N GLN A 60 6.45 43.87 -20.64
CA GLN A 60 7.53 42.90 -20.67
C GLN A 60 7.24 41.87 -19.59
N VAL A 61 6.47 40.85 -19.95
CA VAL A 61 6.44 39.60 -19.18
C VAL A 61 7.78 38.92 -19.45
N THR A 62 8.80 39.23 -18.65
CA THR A 62 9.93 38.31 -18.47
C THR A 62 9.42 37.10 -17.71
N SER A 63 8.71 36.24 -18.43
CA SER A 63 8.46 34.87 -18.01
C SER A 63 9.64 34.07 -18.51
N SER A 64 10.66 33.93 -17.66
CA SER A 64 11.44 32.69 -17.66
C SER A 64 10.53 31.57 -17.15
N ILE A 65 9.53 31.21 -17.95
CA ILE A 65 8.83 29.94 -17.83
C ILE A 65 9.60 29.04 -18.77
N THR A 66 10.54 28.29 -18.20
CA THR A 66 10.98 27.05 -18.81
C THR A 66 9.72 26.26 -19.18
N SER A 67 9.69 25.75 -20.40
CA SER A 67 8.68 24.82 -20.87
C SER A 67 8.86 23.49 -20.11
N ASP A 68 8.63 23.54 -18.81
CA ASP A 68 8.41 22.36 -18.00
C ASP A 68 6.98 21.94 -18.27
N THR A 69 6.89 20.96 -19.16
CA THR A 69 5.73 20.11 -19.33
C THR A 69 5.32 19.66 -17.93
N PHE A 70 4.31 20.31 -17.33
CA PHE A 70 3.71 19.84 -16.09
C PHE A 70 2.93 18.57 -16.41
N ASN A 71 3.66 17.45 -16.47
CA ASN A 71 3.05 16.14 -16.30
C ASN A 71 2.42 16.16 -14.90
N PHE A 72 1.11 16.28 -14.86
CA PHE A 72 0.35 15.95 -13.68
C PHE A 72 0.47 14.43 -13.52
N GLU A 73 1.50 13.99 -12.81
CA GLU A 73 1.57 12.61 -12.34
C GLU A 73 0.54 12.50 -11.20
N ILE A 74 -0.74 12.30 -11.57
CA ILE A 74 -1.63 11.60 -10.65
C ILE A 74 -0.92 10.28 -10.42
N VAL A 75 -0.40 10.06 -9.20
CA VAL A 75 0.18 8.79 -8.81
C VAL A 75 -0.95 7.76 -8.81
N THR A 76 -1.27 7.25 -10.01
CA THR A 76 -2.16 6.14 -10.31
C THR A 76 -1.40 4.82 -10.14
N SER A 77 -0.54 4.76 -9.11
CA SER A 77 0.21 3.55 -8.81
C SER A 77 -0.77 2.49 -8.34
N SER A 78 -0.89 1.40 -9.10
CA SER A 78 -1.72 0.26 -8.74
C SER A 78 -1.41 -0.18 -7.31
N THR A 79 -2.43 -0.19 -6.45
CA THR A 79 -2.34 -0.70 -5.08
C THR A 79 -2.39 -2.22 -5.06
N VAL A 80 -2.97 -2.83 -6.09
CA VAL A 80 -2.97 -4.28 -6.31
C VAL A 80 -2.22 -4.60 -7.58
N ILE A 81 -1.11 -5.33 -7.47
CA ILE A 81 -0.25 -5.72 -8.59
C ILE A 81 -0.02 -7.22 -8.55
N ALA A 82 -0.55 -7.95 -9.54
CA ALA A 82 -0.14 -9.31 -9.85
C ALA A 82 0.70 -9.29 -11.14
N GLU A 83 1.90 -9.84 -11.14
CA GLU A 83 2.58 -10.14 -12.42
C GLU A 83 1.88 -11.30 -13.16
N GLY A 84 1.17 -12.16 -12.42
CA GLY A 84 0.30 -13.21 -12.94
C GLY A 84 -1.13 -12.73 -13.25
N ILE A 85 -2.09 -13.61 -13.03
CA ILE A 85 -3.53 -13.33 -13.22
C ILE A 85 -4.11 -12.81 -11.90
N LEU A 86 -4.96 -11.78 -11.99
CA LEU A 86 -5.78 -11.33 -10.88
C LEU A 86 -7.18 -11.95 -11.01
N SER A 87 -7.57 -12.78 -10.03
CA SER A 87 -8.87 -13.45 -10.00
C SER A 87 -9.74 -12.86 -8.89
N ILE A 88 -10.96 -12.42 -9.23
CA ILE A 88 -11.95 -11.84 -8.30
C ILE A 88 -13.20 -12.71 -8.34
N ASN A 89 -13.39 -13.52 -7.30
CA ASN A 89 -14.49 -14.50 -7.28
C ASN A 89 -15.72 -14.02 -6.53
N ASN A 90 -15.53 -13.31 -5.42
CA ASN A 90 -16.63 -12.97 -4.49
C ASN A 90 -17.04 -11.49 -4.51
N GLY A 91 -16.49 -10.69 -5.43
CA GLY A 91 -16.72 -9.24 -5.49
C GLY A 91 -15.70 -8.46 -4.67
N GLY A 92 -16.11 -7.33 -4.13
CA GLY A 92 -15.26 -6.49 -3.27
C GLY A 92 -15.51 -5.00 -3.48
N ASN A 93 -14.93 -4.18 -2.60
CA ASN A 93 -14.96 -2.73 -2.72
C ASN A 93 -13.55 -2.20 -3.03
N PHE A 94 -13.33 -1.82 -4.30
CA PHE A 94 -12.11 -1.16 -4.75
C PHE A 94 -12.31 0.34 -5.00
N ALA A 95 -13.54 0.85 -4.86
CA ALA A 95 -13.87 2.27 -4.97
C ALA A 95 -13.82 3.00 -3.61
N GLY A 96 -13.38 2.29 -2.56
CA GLY A 96 -13.35 2.75 -1.18
C GLY A 96 -14.64 3.48 -0.76
N ASN A 97 -14.51 4.71 -0.28
CA ASN A 97 -15.65 5.59 -0.07
C ASN A 97 -15.94 6.39 -1.33
N LEU A 98 -17.17 6.29 -1.85
CA LEU A 98 -17.59 6.91 -3.10
C LEU A 98 -17.43 8.45 -3.14
N SER A 99 -17.30 9.12 -2.00
CA SER A 99 -17.02 10.56 -1.92
C SER A 99 -15.55 10.92 -1.73
N ASN A 100 -14.65 9.93 -1.64
CA ASN A 100 -13.23 10.09 -1.40
C ASN A 100 -12.39 9.30 -2.41
N LEU A 101 -11.99 9.94 -3.50
CA LEU A 101 -11.17 9.28 -4.53
C LEU A 101 -9.75 8.88 -4.06
N ASN A 102 -9.33 9.31 -2.86
CA ASN A 102 -7.99 8.99 -2.36
C ASN A 102 -7.90 7.58 -1.74
N ASP A 103 -9.03 6.89 -1.55
CA ASP A 103 -9.05 5.51 -1.05
C ASP A 103 -9.42 4.47 -2.13
N ASP A 104 -9.43 4.90 -3.40
CA ASP A 104 -9.57 4.02 -4.55
C ASP A 104 -8.38 3.06 -4.69
N ALA A 105 -8.70 1.80 -5.01
CA ALA A 105 -7.73 0.76 -5.26
C ALA A 105 -7.64 0.44 -6.76
N PHE A 106 -6.46 0.72 -7.33
CA PHE A 106 -6.16 0.52 -8.75
C PHE A 106 -5.54 -0.86 -8.97
N LEU A 107 -6.08 -1.62 -9.94
CA LEU A 107 -5.74 -3.01 -10.18
C LEU A 107 -4.83 -3.19 -11.41
N TYR A 108 -3.80 -4.01 -11.27
CA TYR A 108 -2.94 -4.44 -12.37
C TYR A 108 -2.83 -5.97 -12.42
N GLY A 109 -3.14 -6.55 -13.58
CA GLY A 109 -2.97 -7.97 -13.87
C GLY A 109 -1.99 -8.18 -15.03
N GLY A 110 -0.78 -8.65 -14.73
CA GLY A 110 0.31 -8.84 -15.69
C GLY A 110 0.03 -9.88 -16.77
N LYS A 111 -0.78 -10.91 -16.46
CA LYS A 111 -1.33 -11.85 -17.44
C LYS A 111 -2.81 -11.61 -17.75
N GLY A 112 -3.43 -10.69 -17.00
CA GLY A 112 -4.80 -10.24 -17.14
C GLY A 112 -5.71 -10.63 -15.97
N PHE A 113 -7.02 -10.77 -16.23
CA PHE A 113 -8.05 -10.85 -15.19
C PHE A 113 -9.04 -12.01 -15.39
N ASN A 114 -9.47 -12.60 -14.27
CA ASN A 114 -10.67 -13.44 -14.17
C ASN A 114 -11.62 -12.82 -13.14
N ILE A 115 -12.60 -12.06 -13.60
CA ILE A 115 -13.64 -11.48 -12.76
C ILE A 115 -14.88 -12.36 -12.90
N ASN A 116 -15.30 -12.99 -11.80
CA ASN A 116 -16.43 -13.92 -11.77
C ASN A 116 -17.65 -13.35 -11.02
N SER A 117 -17.50 -12.19 -10.36
CA SER A 117 -18.57 -11.52 -9.62
C SER A 117 -19.00 -10.22 -10.27
N SER A 118 -20.32 -9.99 -10.33
CA SER A 118 -20.90 -8.68 -10.68
C SER A 118 -20.98 -7.71 -9.49
N ASN A 119 -20.75 -8.21 -8.27
CA ASN A 119 -20.85 -7.45 -7.02
C ASN A 119 -19.50 -6.81 -6.67
N LEU A 120 -18.94 -6.07 -7.61
CA LEU A 120 -17.64 -5.44 -7.51
C LEU A 120 -17.82 -3.93 -7.64
N LEU A 121 -17.40 -3.16 -6.63
CA LEU A 121 -17.35 -1.70 -6.72
C LEU A 121 -15.98 -1.29 -7.23
N LEU A 122 -15.95 -0.58 -8.36
CA LEU A 122 -14.74 -0.13 -9.03
C LEU A 122 -14.61 1.39 -8.95
N PRO A 123 -13.38 1.94 -8.97
CA PRO A 123 -13.18 3.39 -9.09
C PRO A 123 -13.86 3.95 -10.35
N LEU A 124 -14.87 4.81 -10.17
CA LEU A 124 -15.63 5.44 -11.25
C LEU A 124 -15.42 6.95 -11.28
N VAL A 125 -15.46 7.54 -12.48
CA VAL A 125 -15.37 8.99 -12.64
C VAL A 125 -16.60 9.66 -12.04
N ARG A 126 -16.37 10.62 -11.14
CA ARG A 126 -17.41 11.40 -10.46
C ARG A 126 -17.22 12.89 -10.70
N ASP A 127 -18.34 13.63 -10.68
CA ASP A 127 -18.33 15.09 -10.69
C ASP A 127 -17.97 15.66 -9.31
N GLN A 128 -17.83 16.98 -9.22
CA GLN A 128 -17.53 17.70 -7.98
C GLN A 128 -18.57 17.50 -6.85
N ASN A 129 -19.76 17.00 -7.17
CA ASN A 129 -20.83 16.71 -6.22
C ASN A 129 -20.88 15.21 -5.85
N GLY A 130 -19.96 14.39 -6.35
CA GLY A 130 -19.90 12.94 -6.13
C GLY A 130 -20.83 12.12 -7.03
N ASN A 131 -21.53 12.73 -7.99
CA ASN A 131 -22.38 12.01 -8.94
C ASN A 131 -21.55 11.33 -10.02
N LEU A 132 -22.00 10.19 -10.52
CA LEU A 132 -21.34 9.50 -11.63
C LEU A 132 -21.35 10.37 -12.89
N VAL A 133 -20.18 10.49 -13.52
CA VAL A 133 -20.08 11.08 -14.86
C VAL A 133 -20.45 10.00 -15.88
N LEU A 134 -21.54 10.25 -16.61
CA LEU A 134 -22.04 9.34 -17.62
C LEU A 134 -21.57 9.75 -19.02
N LEU A 135 -20.90 8.84 -19.73
CA LEU A 135 -20.57 8.98 -21.14
C LEU A 135 -21.52 8.10 -21.95
N ASN A 136 -22.32 8.71 -22.83
CA ASN A 136 -23.37 8.00 -23.60
C ASN A 136 -24.33 7.18 -22.71
N GLY A 137 -24.66 7.71 -21.53
CA GLY A 137 -25.55 7.06 -20.55
C GLY A 137 -24.92 5.92 -19.75
N ARG A 138 -23.60 5.72 -19.84
CA ARG A 138 -22.85 4.70 -19.10
C ARG A 138 -21.79 5.34 -18.21
N ALA A 139 -21.60 4.82 -17.01
CA ALA A 139 -20.49 5.25 -16.17
C ALA A 139 -19.15 4.83 -16.78
N SER A 140 -18.07 5.51 -16.38
CA SER A 140 -16.71 5.24 -16.86
C SER A 140 -15.78 4.99 -15.68
N LEU A 141 -14.87 4.03 -15.84
CA LEU A 141 -13.79 3.78 -14.88
C LEU A 141 -12.87 5.00 -14.81
N ILE A 142 -12.30 5.25 -13.62
CA ILE A 142 -11.13 6.14 -13.50
C ILE A 142 -9.98 5.52 -14.32
N GLU A 143 -9.14 6.37 -14.88
CA GLU A 143 -7.93 5.94 -15.59
C GLU A 143 -7.11 4.99 -14.71
N ASN A 144 -6.63 3.88 -15.29
CA ASN A 144 -5.86 2.82 -14.63
C ASN A 144 -6.59 2.02 -13.55
N ALA A 145 -7.90 2.22 -13.32
CA ALA A 145 -8.66 1.47 -12.32
C ALA A 145 -8.51 -0.05 -12.49
N ILE A 146 -8.49 -0.50 -13.74
CA ILE A 146 -8.13 -1.86 -14.14
C ILE A 146 -7.16 -1.74 -15.31
N SER A 147 -5.97 -2.32 -15.16
CA SER A 147 -4.88 -2.17 -16.13
C SER A 147 -4.14 -3.48 -16.41
N VAL A 148 -3.65 -3.64 -17.64
CA VAL A 148 -2.92 -4.81 -18.15
C VAL A 148 -1.76 -4.39 -19.04
N PRO A 149 -0.70 -5.20 -19.22
CA PRO A 149 0.31 -4.93 -20.24
C PRO A 149 -0.22 -5.26 -21.65
N GLY A 150 0.44 -4.77 -22.70
CA GLY A 150 0.01 -5.00 -24.09
C GLY A 150 0.02 -6.47 -24.55
N ASP A 151 0.73 -7.34 -23.85
CA ASP A 151 0.87 -8.77 -24.10
C ASP A 151 0.04 -9.66 -23.15
N TYR A 152 -0.95 -9.09 -22.45
CA TYR A 152 -1.85 -9.87 -21.60
C TYR A 152 -2.59 -10.96 -22.37
N SER A 153 -2.95 -12.04 -21.67
CA SER A 153 -3.44 -13.27 -22.30
C SER A 153 -4.85 -13.67 -21.87
N VAL A 154 -5.36 -13.11 -20.77
CA VAL A 154 -6.64 -13.49 -20.18
C VAL A 154 -7.45 -12.26 -19.82
N PHE A 155 -8.68 -12.16 -20.29
CA PHE A 155 -9.64 -11.19 -19.76
C PHE A 155 -11.04 -11.78 -19.79
N ASN A 156 -11.46 -12.31 -18.64
CA ASN A 156 -12.78 -12.84 -18.41
C ASN A 156 -13.48 -11.92 -17.39
N SER A 157 -14.65 -11.39 -17.74
CA SER A 157 -15.43 -10.51 -16.88
C SER A 157 -16.92 -10.64 -17.22
N PRO A 158 -17.85 -10.41 -16.26
CA PRO A 158 -19.22 -10.13 -16.60
C PRO A 158 -19.30 -8.97 -17.60
N ARG A 159 -20.38 -8.96 -18.39
CA ARG A 159 -20.60 -7.93 -19.43
C ARG A 159 -20.62 -6.52 -18.84
N GLU A 160 -21.18 -6.38 -17.65
CA GLU A 160 -21.27 -5.11 -16.93
C GLU A 160 -21.00 -5.35 -15.43
N ILE A 161 -20.24 -4.44 -14.83
CA ILE A 161 -19.97 -4.35 -13.40
C ILE A 161 -20.24 -2.90 -13.00
N ASP A 162 -21.07 -2.69 -11.98
CA ASP A 162 -21.44 -1.34 -11.51
C ASP A 162 -21.93 -0.39 -12.64
N GLY A 163 -22.69 -0.95 -13.60
CA GLY A 163 -23.19 -0.20 -14.77
C GLY A 163 -22.13 0.18 -15.81
N VAL A 164 -20.92 -0.38 -15.70
CA VAL A 164 -19.79 -0.12 -16.60
C VAL A 164 -19.38 -1.38 -17.35
N THR A 165 -19.11 -1.23 -18.65
CA THR A 165 -18.41 -2.26 -19.41
C THR A 165 -16.95 -2.25 -18.97
N VAL A 166 -16.52 -3.32 -18.30
CA VAL A 166 -15.14 -3.45 -17.86
C VAL A 166 -14.26 -3.70 -19.08
N SER A 167 -13.36 -2.78 -19.35
CA SER A 167 -12.32 -2.92 -20.38
C SER A 167 -11.00 -2.46 -19.76
N PRO A 168 -10.00 -3.34 -19.65
CA PRO A 168 -8.76 -2.99 -18.99
C PRO A 168 -7.99 -1.98 -19.85
N GLN A 169 -7.36 -1.00 -19.20
CA GLN A 169 -6.46 -0.08 -19.87
C GLN A 169 -5.11 -0.76 -20.13
N VAL A 170 -4.62 -0.66 -21.36
CA VAL A 170 -3.28 -1.16 -21.71
C VAL A 170 -2.23 -0.15 -21.25
N VAL A 171 -1.29 -0.60 -20.42
CA VAL A 171 -0.21 0.22 -19.84
C VAL A 171 1.15 -0.48 -19.98
N SER A 172 2.24 0.21 -19.63
CA SER A 172 3.57 -0.40 -19.52
C SER A 172 3.57 -1.53 -18.48
N LYS A 173 4.35 -2.59 -18.76
CA LYS A 173 4.46 -3.74 -17.86
C LYS A 173 4.98 -3.30 -16.48
N LYS A 174 4.29 -3.73 -15.42
CA LYS A 174 4.69 -3.53 -14.03
C LYS A 174 5.33 -4.80 -13.50
N THR A 175 6.37 -4.65 -12.69
CA THR A 175 7.06 -5.75 -12.00
C THR A 175 7.04 -5.48 -10.51
N VAL A 176 6.94 -6.55 -9.72
CA VAL A 176 6.98 -6.50 -8.27
C VAL A 176 8.40 -6.78 -7.82
N ASP A 177 9.00 -5.82 -7.15
CA ASP A 177 10.26 -6.04 -6.44
C ASP A 177 9.98 -6.70 -5.09
N VAL A 178 10.61 -7.84 -4.85
CA VAL A 178 10.51 -8.58 -3.59
C VAL A 178 11.93 -8.69 -3.04
N PRO A 179 12.26 -7.98 -1.95
CA PRO A 179 13.58 -8.06 -1.36
C PRO A 179 13.91 -9.50 -0.97
N SER A 180 15.17 -9.91 -1.12
CA SER A 180 15.58 -11.24 -0.68
C SER A 180 15.46 -11.33 0.85
N PHE A 181 15.15 -12.53 1.36
CA PHE A 181 15.09 -12.72 2.81
C PHE A 181 16.42 -12.39 3.49
N GLN A 182 17.55 -12.71 2.85
CA GLN A 182 18.88 -12.43 3.39
C GLN A 182 19.14 -10.92 3.51
N ASP A 183 18.70 -10.12 2.54
CA ASP A 183 18.85 -8.66 2.58
C ASP A 183 18.00 -8.05 3.71
N ILE A 184 16.74 -8.50 3.85
CA ILE A 184 15.86 -8.09 4.95
C ILE A 184 16.51 -8.46 6.29
N LEU A 185 17.01 -9.69 6.42
CA LEU A 185 17.68 -10.18 7.63
C LEU A 185 18.89 -9.32 8.00
N ASN A 186 19.79 -9.09 7.04
CA ASN A 186 21.00 -8.30 7.26
C ASN A 186 20.66 -6.86 7.65
N GLN A 187 19.72 -6.23 6.95
CA GLN A 187 19.27 -4.87 7.25
C GLN A 187 18.68 -4.77 8.66
N GLN A 188 17.77 -5.68 9.03
CA GLN A 188 17.13 -5.65 10.34
C GLN A 188 18.09 -5.99 11.48
N LEU A 189 19.01 -6.94 11.29
CA LEU A 189 20.07 -7.23 12.27
C LEU A 189 20.94 -6.00 12.52
N ALA A 190 21.38 -5.31 11.47
CA ALA A 190 22.20 -4.11 11.59
C ALA A 190 21.46 -2.96 12.30
N LEU A 191 20.13 -2.85 12.13
CA LEU A 191 19.30 -1.84 12.79
C LEU A 191 18.99 -2.19 14.25
N LYS A 192 18.78 -3.47 14.57
CA LYS A 192 18.26 -3.93 15.87
C LYS A 192 19.35 -4.37 16.85
N ILE A 193 20.57 -4.63 16.37
CA ILE A 193 21.69 -5.07 17.20
C ILE A 193 22.81 -4.04 17.11
N PRO A 194 22.88 -3.10 18.07
CA PRO A 194 24.00 -2.17 18.15
C PRO A 194 25.35 -2.89 18.19
N SER A 195 26.36 -2.26 17.60
CA SER A 195 27.73 -2.79 17.65
C SER A 195 28.21 -2.89 19.10
N GLY A 196 28.80 -4.03 19.46
CA GLY A 196 29.29 -4.30 20.81
C GLY A 196 28.23 -4.78 21.81
N SER A 197 26.97 -4.96 21.40
CA SER A 197 25.93 -5.52 22.26
C SER A 197 26.31 -6.90 22.80
N GLN A 198 26.08 -7.10 24.09
CA GLN A 198 26.23 -8.40 24.75
C GLN A 198 24.98 -9.25 24.54
N SER A 199 25.15 -10.56 24.39
CA SER A 199 24.04 -11.51 24.26
C SER A 199 23.96 -12.44 25.45
N VAL A 200 22.75 -12.68 25.94
CA VAL A 200 22.43 -13.76 26.87
C VAL A 200 22.34 -15.06 26.06
N LEU A 201 23.25 -16.01 26.31
CA LEU A 201 23.18 -17.34 25.72
C LEU A 201 22.22 -18.21 26.54
N PHE A 202 21.21 -18.77 25.89
CA PHE A 202 20.19 -19.58 26.52
C PHE A 202 20.07 -20.95 25.82
N ASN A 203 19.88 -22.01 26.61
CA ASN A 203 19.63 -23.36 26.11
C ASN A 203 18.36 -23.91 26.77
N PRO A 204 17.22 -23.95 26.05
CA PRO A 204 15.94 -24.41 26.58
C PRO A 204 15.93 -25.88 27.04
N SER A 205 16.83 -26.71 26.50
CA SER A 205 16.93 -28.13 26.90
C SER A 205 17.60 -28.30 28.26
N ALA A 206 18.53 -27.41 28.61
CA ALA A 206 19.18 -27.41 29.92
C ALA A 206 18.36 -26.63 30.96
N ASN A 207 17.64 -25.60 30.51
CA ASN A 207 16.89 -24.69 31.36
C ASN A 207 15.48 -24.50 30.75
N PRO A 208 14.52 -25.39 31.00
CA PRO A 208 13.17 -25.25 30.44
C PRO A 208 12.44 -24.04 31.04
N ILE A 209 11.66 -23.35 30.20
CA ILE A 209 10.75 -22.27 30.60
C ILE A 209 9.33 -22.81 30.51
N ASN A 210 8.65 -22.95 31.64
CA ASN A 210 7.29 -23.48 31.72
C ASN A 210 6.26 -22.41 32.15
N THR A 211 6.72 -21.32 32.78
CA THR A 211 5.87 -20.25 33.30
C THR A 211 6.40 -18.86 32.96
N ALA A 212 5.55 -17.83 33.06
CA ALA A 212 5.98 -16.44 32.97
C ALA A 212 7.00 -16.06 34.06
N SER A 213 6.96 -16.71 35.22
CA SER A 213 7.95 -16.53 36.29
C SER A 213 9.32 -17.02 35.85
N ASP A 214 9.39 -18.21 35.22
CA ASP A 214 10.65 -18.76 34.70
C ASP A 214 11.26 -17.80 33.66
N TRP A 215 10.42 -17.28 32.75
CA TRP A 215 10.85 -16.28 31.77
C TRP A 215 11.48 -15.06 32.46
N SER A 216 10.80 -14.48 33.44
CA SER A 216 11.29 -13.32 34.17
C SER A 216 12.57 -13.60 34.98
N GLN A 217 12.79 -14.84 35.41
CA GLN A 217 13.99 -15.25 36.13
C GLN A 217 15.21 -15.38 35.21
N PHE A 218 15.03 -15.88 33.98
CA PHE A 218 16.12 -15.98 33.01
C PHE A 218 16.41 -14.65 32.30
N PHE A 219 15.38 -13.81 32.13
CA PHE A 219 15.45 -12.55 31.38
C PHE A 219 14.97 -11.38 32.26
N THR A 220 15.70 -11.13 33.35
CA THR A 220 15.31 -10.22 34.45
C THR A 220 15.29 -8.74 34.10
N GLN A 221 15.91 -8.33 32.99
CA GLN A 221 15.91 -6.94 32.53
C GLN A 221 15.49 -6.88 31.06
N GLY A 222 14.37 -6.19 30.80
CA GLY A 222 14.08 -5.69 29.47
C GLY A 222 15.14 -4.69 29.04
N GLY A 223 15.46 -4.66 27.76
CA GLY A 223 16.40 -3.68 27.24
C GLY A 223 15.78 -2.28 27.17
N THR A 224 16.49 -1.37 26.55
CA THR A 224 15.93 -0.10 26.07
C THR A 224 15.71 -0.16 24.56
N ALA A 225 14.99 0.82 24.01
CA ALA A 225 14.79 0.87 22.55
C ALA A 225 16.12 0.95 21.77
N ASP A 226 17.12 1.64 22.32
CA ASP A 226 18.44 1.82 21.71
C ASP A 226 19.43 0.72 22.09
N THR A 227 19.20 0.05 23.22
CA THR A 227 20.03 -1.05 23.72
C THR A 227 19.15 -2.23 24.13
N PRO A 228 18.62 -3.00 23.15
CA PRO A 228 17.72 -4.11 23.44
C PRO A 228 18.46 -5.28 24.12
N THR A 229 17.73 -6.07 24.90
CA THR A 229 18.25 -7.33 25.43
C THR A 229 18.35 -8.35 24.30
N ILE A 230 19.56 -8.84 24.03
CA ILE A 230 19.78 -9.85 22.98
C ILE A 230 19.80 -11.23 23.61
N ILE A 231 18.84 -12.08 23.24
CA ILE A 231 18.71 -13.46 23.69
C ILE A 231 19.09 -14.37 22.53
N ARG A 232 20.17 -15.13 22.67
CA ARG A 232 20.58 -16.16 21.70
C ARG A 232 20.20 -17.53 22.23
N VAL A 233 19.25 -18.17 21.55
CA VAL A 233 18.77 -19.51 21.88
C VAL A 233 19.55 -20.53 21.08
N SER A 234 20.19 -21.45 21.80
CA SER A 234 21.02 -22.54 21.27
C SER A 234 20.38 -23.91 21.51
N GLY A 235 20.81 -24.90 20.73
CA GLY A 235 20.27 -26.26 20.77
C GLY A 235 19.05 -26.40 19.86
N TRP A 236 17.86 -26.12 20.39
CA TRP A 236 16.57 -26.24 19.71
C TRP A 236 15.73 -24.97 19.89
N GLY A 237 14.50 -24.99 19.34
CA GLY A 237 13.54 -23.91 19.45
C GLY A 237 13.15 -23.55 20.89
N ILE A 238 12.38 -22.49 21.04
CA ILE A 238 11.90 -21.98 22.33
C ILE A 238 10.38 -21.97 22.39
N ASN A 239 9.86 -22.44 23.52
CA ASN A 239 8.45 -22.33 23.88
C ASN A 239 8.29 -21.18 24.87
N ILE A 240 7.42 -20.23 24.55
CA ILE A 240 7.11 -19.07 25.38
C ILE A 240 5.74 -19.33 26.03
N PRO A 241 5.66 -19.50 27.37
CA PRO A 241 4.42 -19.81 28.06
C PRO A 241 3.49 -18.60 28.17
N SER A 242 2.22 -18.83 28.51
CA SER A 242 1.21 -17.78 28.69
C SER A 242 1.68 -16.64 29.58
N ASP A 243 1.07 -15.47 29.36
CA ASP A 243 1.22 -14.27 30.19
C ASP A 243 2.64 -13.67 30.21
N VAL A 244 3.52 -14.11 29.30
CA VAL A 244 4.85 -13.53 29.12
C VAL A 244 4.74 -12.15 28.46
N LYS A 245 5.46 -11.19 29.04
CA LYS A 245 5.67 -9.86 28.49
C LYS A 245 7.12 -9.72 28.06
N ILE A 246 7.32 -9.26 26.83
CA ILE A 246 8.65 -9.07 26.23
C ILE A 246 8.74 -7.64 25.72
N GLU A 247 9.73 -6.90 26.20
CA GLU A 247 9.93 -5.51 25.84
C GLU A 247 11.38 -5.27 25.46
N ASN A 248 11.59 -4.54 24.35
CA ASN A 248 12.92 -4.11 23.89
C ASN A 248 13.92 -5.27 23.82
N ALA A 249 13.58 -6.31 23.06
CA ALA A 249 14.36 -7.53 23.00
C ALA A 249 14.58 -8.00 21.56
N VAL A 250 15.73 -8.64 21.33
CA VAL A 250 16.04 -9.36 20.10
C VAL A 250 16.25 -10.83 20.46
N ILE A 251 15.35 -11.70 20.01
CA ILE A 251 15.42 -13.15 20.24
C ILE A 251 15.91 -13.79 18.95
N ILE A 252 17.09 -14.39 19.01
CA ILE A 252 17.72 -15.11 17.89
C ILE A 252 17.74 -16.58 18.23
N VAL A 253 17.06 -17.39 17.43
CA VAL A 253 17.03 -18.84 17.56
C VAL A 253 17.84 -19.46 16.43
N GLU A 254 18.94 -20.12 16.80
CA GLU A 254 19.87 -20.69 15.82
C GLU A 254 19.25 -21.88 15.08
N ASN A 255 18.50 -22.73 15.78
CA ASN A 255 17.81 -23.89 15.22
C ASN A 255 16.46 -24.12 15.91
N GLY A 256 15.44 -24.46 15.13
CA GLY A 256 14.10 -24.77 15.61
C GLY A 256 13.17 -23.56 15.71
N ASP A 257 11.96 -23.82 16.21
CA ASP A 257 10.85 -22.87 16.13
C ASP A 257 10.74 -21.95 17.36
N VAL A 258 10.08 -20.81 17.19
CA VAL A 258 9.58 -20.00 18.31
C VAL A 258 8.08 -20.21 18.41
N ASN A 259 7.62 -20.76 19.54
CA ASN A 259 6.21 -21.04 19.78
C ASN A 259 5.67 -20.22 20.94
N PHE A 260 4.66 -19.40 20.69
CA PHE A 260 3.89 -18.75 21.74
C PHE A 260 2.75 -19.68 22.18
N ASN A 261 2.97 -20.38 23.30
CA ASN A 261 2.03 -21.36 23.83
C ASN A 261 1.07 -20.69 24.81
N GLY A 262 -0.23 -20.90 24.62
CA GLY A 262 -1.26 -20.31 25.46
C GLY A 262 -1.64 -18.88 25.03
N SER A 263 -1.86 -17.97 25.97
CA SER A 263 -2.52 -16.67 25.73
C SER A 263 -1.85 -15.50 26.44
N ASN A 264 -2.33 -14.27 26.15
CA ASN A 264 -1.94 -13.02 26.79
C ASN A 264 -0.46 -12.63 26.61
N HIS A 265 0.18 -13.09 25.55
CA HIS A 265 1.53 -12.68 25.19
C HIS A 265 1.52 -11.21 24.78
N LYS A 266 2.36 -10.39 25.42
CA LYS A 266 2.50 -8.97 25.08
C LYS A 266 3.92 -8.66 24.65
N LEU A 267 4.08 -8.19 23.43
CA LEU A 267 5.36 -7.88 22.83
C LEU A 267 5.41 -6.39 22.49
N ASN A 268 6.46 -5.69 22.90
CA ASN A 268 6.65 -4.28 22.58
C ASN A 268 8.09 -4.01 22.15
N ASN A 269 8.29 -3.55 20.91
CA ASN A 269 9.60 -3.35 20.31
C ASN A 269 10.47 -4.62 20.41
N VAL A 270 9.98 -5.70 19.80
CA VAL A 270 10.62 -7.01 19.84
C VAL A 270 11.01 -7.44 18.43
N ALA A 271 12.20 -8.00 18.28
CA ALA A 271 12.60 -8.72 17.08
C ALA A 271 12.75 -10.21 17.38
N ILE A 272 12.18 -11.07 16.53
CA ILE A 272 12.26 -12.53 16.61
C ILE A 272 12.88 -13.02 15.31
N ILE A 273 13.96 -13.77 15.42
CA ILE A 273 14.76 -14.22 14.29
C ILE A 273 14.98 -15.73 14.44
N THR A 274 14.58 -16.51 13.44
CA THR A 274 14.86 -17.96 13.39
C THR A 274 15.75 -18.23 12.18
N ASN A 275 17.00 -18.64 12.42
CA ASN A 275 17.96 -18.94 11.35
C ASN A 275 17.60 -20.24 10.61
N ASN A 276 16.97 -21.18 11.31
CA ASN A 276 16.53 -22.46 10.77
C ASN A 276 15.27 -22.95 11.51
N GLY A 277 14.14 -22.28 11.29
CA GLY A 277 12.87 -22.64 11.91
C GLY A 277 11.74 -21.67 11.57
N SER A 278 10.56 -21.95 12.11
CA SER A 278 9.33 -21.19 11.94
C SER A 278 8.98 -20.39 13.20
N VAL A 279 8.00 -19.49 13.07
CA VAL A 279 7.44 -18.76 14.21
C VAL A 279 5.93 -18.93 14.25
N ASN A 280 5.40 -19.31 15.41
CA ASN A 280 3.96 -19.38 15.67
C ASN A 280 3.55 -18.26 16.63
N LEU A 281 2.91 -17.22 16.11
CA LEU A 281 2.46 -16.02 16.82
C LEU A 281 1.04 -16.16 17.41
N GLY A 282 0.64 -17.38 17.79
CA GLY A 282 -0.67 -17.63 18.39
C GLY A 282 -0.96 -16.73 19.59
N ASN A 283 -2.08 -16.01 19.55
CA ASN A 283 -2.56 -15.13 20.64
C ASN A 283 -1.58 -14.00 21.05
N VAL A 284 -0.68 -13.60 20.15
CA VAL A 284 0.29 -12.53 20.40
C VAL A 284 -0.36 -11.16 20.23
N GLN A 285 -0.24 -10.30 21.24
CA GLN A 285 -0.51 -8.86 21.14
C GLN A 285 0.81 -8.12 21.04
N ALA A 286 1.09 -7.54 19.88
CA ALA A 286 2.37 -6.95 19.57
C ALA A 286 2.26 -5.47 19.19
N SER A 287 3.22 -4.68 19.65
CA SER A 287 3.50 -3.34 19.14
C SER A 287 4.94 -3.27 18.66
N LYS A 288 5.17 -2.77 17.45
CA LYS A 288 6.51 -2.65 16.85
C LYS A 288 7.27 -3.99 16.81
N LEU A 289 6.66 -5.01 16.22
CA LEU A 289 7.24 -6.35 16.13
C LEU A 289 8.00 -6.53 14.81
N THR A 290 9.14 -7.21 14.85
CA THR A 290 9.83 -7.70 13.65
C THR A 290 10.00 -9.21 13.76
N VAL A 291 9.49 -9.97 12.81
CA VAL A 291 9.66 -11.43 12.75
C VAL A 291 10.32 -11.80 11.45
N LEU A 292 11.49 -12.44 11.54
CA LEU A 292 12.30 -12.89 10.41
C LEU A 292 12.51 -14.39 10.56
N ALA A 293 11.69 -15.17 9.86
CA ALA A 293 11.71 -16.62 9.97
C ALA A 293 12.26 -17.29 8.72
N ALA A 294 13.32 -18.09 8.84
CA ALA A 294 13.80 -18.88 7.69
C ALA A 294 12.71 -19.85 7.16
N GLY A 295 11.87 -20.37 8.05
CA GLY A 295 10.73 -21.23 7.78
C GLY A 295 9.43 -20.47 7.48
N SER A 296 8.34 -20.92 8.10
CA SER A 296 7.01 -20.31 7.97
C SER A 296 6.70 -19.35 9.14
N ILE A 297 5.74 -18.46 8.93
CA ILE A 297 5.14 -17.67 10.02
C ILE A 297 3.65 -17.98 10.02
N ASN A 298 3.14 -18.42 11.17
CA ASN A 298 1.74 -18.76 11.36
C ASN A 298 1.17 -17.99 12.56
N MET A 299 -0.13 -17.74 12.55
CA MET A 299 -0.85 -17.10 13.64
C MET A 299 -2.34 -17.48 13.61
N ASN A 300 -3.05 -17.12 14.66
CA ASN A 300 -4.51 -17.25 14.74
C ASN A 300 -5.17 -15.85 14.73
N GLN A 301 -6.51 -15.83 14.75
CA GLN A 301 -7.32 -14.60 14.75
C GLN A 301 -7.14 -13.73 16.00
N SER A 302 -6.53 -14.28 17.06
CA SER A 302 -6.27 -13.55 18.29
C SER A 302 -4.93 -12.80 18.27
N ALA A 303 -4.13 -12.94 17.21
CA ALA A 303 -2.92 -12.15 17.03
C ALA A 303 -3.26 -10.72 16.60
N ILE A 304 -2.79 -9.72 17.34
CA ILE A 304 -3.07 -8.30 17.10
C ILE A 304 -1.74 -7.54 17.00
N PHE A 305 -1.58 -6.77 15.93
CA PHE A 305 -0.38 -5.99 15.65
C PHE A 305 -0.67 -4.48 15.66
N SER A 306 0.24 -3.71 16.22
CA SER A 306 0.18 -2.24 16.29
C SER A 306 1.55 -1.63 16.03
N GLY A 307 1.58 -0.33 15.72
CA GLY A 307 2.79 0.34 15.24
C GLY A 307 3.34 -0.30 13.95
N GLU A 308 4.58 0.04 13.60
CA GLU A 308 5.27 -0.54 12.45
C GLU A 308 5.70 -1.98 12.74
N THR A 309 5.00 -2.95 12.17
CA THR A 309 5.29 -4.38 12.31
C THR A 309 5.75 -4.97 10.99
N LEU A 310 6.80 -5.79 11.02
CA LEU A 310 7.33 -6.51 9.86
C LEU A 310 7.27 -8.02 10.12
N LEU A 311 6.66 -8.75 9.20
CA LEU A 311 6.69 -10.22 9.15
C LEU A 311 7.32 -10.64 7.83
N ALA A 312 8.48 -11.30 7.89
CA ALA A 312 9.17 -11.77 6.71
C ALA A 312 9.61 -13.22 6.85
N ASN A 313 9.40 -14.01 5.80
CA ASN A 313 9.81 -15.41 5.80
C ASN A 313 10.71 -15.76 4.61
N GLY A 314 11.67 -16.65 4.84
CA GLY A 314 12.66 -17.11 3.83
C GLY A 314 12.26 -18.35 3.05
N SER A 315 11.16 -19.01 3.43
CA SER A 315 10.73 -20.28 2.85
C SER A 315 9.66 -20.12 1.77
N THR A 316 9.65 -21.04 0.81
CA THR A 316 8.57 -21.22 -0.17
C THR A 316 7.25 -21.66 0.46
N ASN A 317 7.25 -22.15 1.70
CA ASN A 317 6.03 -22.56 2.42
C ASN A 317 5.11 -21.38 2.77
N GLY A 318 5.63 -20.14 2.69
CA GLY A 318 4.82 -18.94 2.79
C GLY A 318 4.46 -18.49 4.21
N ILE A 319 3.49 -17.57 4.27
CA ILE A 319 2.93 -17.00 5.50
C ILE A 319 1.41 -17.21 5.49
N VAL A 320 0.87 -17.75 6.59
CA VAL A 320 -0.56 -17.79 6.84
C VAL A 320 -0.91 -16.69 7.83
N PHE A 321 -1.51 -15.62 7.32
CA PHE A 321 -1.89 -14.45 8.11
C PHE A 321 -3.37 -14.52 8.47
N SER A 322 -3.67 -14.75 9.74
CA SER A 322 -5.04 -14.72 10.28
C SER A 322 -5.28 -13.62 11.31
N GLY A 323 -4.26 -12.82 11.63
CA GLY A 323 -4.34 -11.80 12.68
C GLY A 323 -5.06 -10.53 12.25
N ALA A 324 -4.89 -9.49 13.07
CA ALA A 324 -5.49 -8.17 12.90
C ALA A 324 -4.48 -7.06 13.18
N THR A 325 -4.75 -5.84 12.69
CA THR A 325 -4.13 -4.64 13.26
C THR A 325 -5.06 -4.00 14.29
N SER A 326 -4.54 -3.31 15.31
CA SER A 326 -5.37 -2.56 16.27
C SER A 326 -6.23 -1.48 15.63
N ALA A 327 -5.86 -1.02 14.43
CA ALA A 327 -6.55 -0.01 13.62
C ALA A 327 -6.84 1.31 14.39
N ALA A 328 -6.06 1.60 15.44
CA ALA A 328 -6.27 2.75 16.30
C ALA A 328 -5.70 4.03 15.69
N THR A 329 -4.63 3.90 14.90
CA THR A 329 -3.98 5.02 14.21
C THR A 329 -3.47 4.61 12.82
N ASP A 330 -3.15 5.60 12.00
CA ASP A 330 -2.42 5.43 10.74
C ASP A 330 -1.02 4.83 10.91
N LYS A 331 -0.45 4.92 12.12
CA LYS A 331 0.84 4.33 12.50
C LYS A 331 0.76 2.82 12.72
N ASP A 332 -0.42 2.24 12.87
CA ASP A 332 -0.59 0.79 12.93
C ASP A 332 -0.47 0.24 11.50
N PHE A 333 0.74 -0.19 11.13
CA PHE A 333 1.04 -0.63 9.77
C PHE A 333 1.80 -1.94 9.77
N LEU A 334 1.25 -2.94 9.10
CA LEU A 334 1.82 -4.26 8.96
C LEU A 334 2.44 -4.44 7.57
N LYS A 335 3.73 -4.77 7.52
CA LYS A 335 4.39 -5.21 6.29
C LYS A 335 4.62 -6.72 6.34
N ILE A 336 4.09 -7.45 5.35
CA ILE A 336 4.27 -8.89 5.19
C ILE A 336 5.06 -9.15 3.91
N ILE A 337 6.21 -9.81 4.01
CA ILE A 337 7.06 -10.15 2.86
C ILE A 337 7.31 -11.66 2.84
N SER A 338 6.93 -12.34 1.76
CA SER A 338 7.12 -13.77 1.62
C SER A 338 7.97 -14.15 0.41
N GLN A 339 8.96 -15.01 0.62
CA GLN A 339 9.65 -15.72 -0.47
C GLN A 339 8.81 -16.89 -1.04
N GLY A 340 7.68 -17.22 -0.40
CA GLY A 340 6.69 -18.18 -0.85
C GLY A 340 5.37 -17.50 -1.18
N GLN A 341 4.26 -18.14 -0.84
CA GLN A 341 2.90 -17.58 -0.96
C GLN A 341 2.46 -16.82 0.29
N ILE A 342 1.44 -15.97 0.17
CA ILE A 342 0.71 -15.44 1.33
C ILE A 342 -0.74 -15.93 1.29
N THR A 343 -1.18 -16.57 2.37
CA THR A 343 -2.59 -16.88 2.59
C THR A 343 -3.14 -15.90 3.63
N TYR A 344 -3.98 -14.98 3.20
CA TYR A 344 -4.59 -13.95 4.03
C TYR A 344 -6.02 -14.36 4.42
N ASN A 345 -6.21 -14.62 5.71
CA ASN A 345 -7.43 -15.14 6.33
C ASN A 345 -7.87 -14.24 7.50
N ALA A 346 -7.59 -12.93 7.44
CA ALA A 346 -7.98 -12.00 8.49
C ALA A 346 -9.51 -11.87 8.57
N THR A 347 -10.05 -11.66 9.77
CA THR A 347 -11.49 -11.46 9.99
C THR A 347 -11.87 -10.04 10.40
N SER A 348 -10.87 -9.15 10.46
CA SER A 348 -11.02 -7.75 10.83
C SER A 348 -10.08 -6.89 9.98
N THR A 349 -10.36 -5.60 9.90
CA THR A 349 -9.57 -4.66 9.11
C THR A 349 -8.08 -4.72 9.44
N VAL A 350 -7.26 -4.79 8.40
CA VAL A 350 -5.80 -4.72 8.48
C VAL A 350 -5.32 -3.50 7.72
N ARG A 351 -4.41 -2.74 8.33
CA ARG A 351 -3.62 -1.73 7.62
C ARG A 351 -2.26 -2.32 7.28
N GLY A 352 -1.92 -2.39 6.00
CA GLY A 352 -0.64 -3.01 5.65
C GLY A 352 -0.33 -3.20 4.16
N GLU A 353 0.87 -3.74 3.94
CA GLU A 353 1.40 -4.10 2.64
C GLU A 353 1.75 -5.60 2.62
N LEU A 354 1.26 -6.31 1.60
CA LEU A 354 1.53 -7.72 1.36
C LEU A 354 2.39 -7.85 0.11
N ILE A 355 3.57 -8.43 0.23
CA ILE A 355 4.51 -8.63 -0.89
C ILE A 355 4.91 -10.11 -0.95
N SER A 356 4.79 -10.73 -2.12
CA SER A 356 5.01 -12.17 -2.28
C SER A 356 5.74 -12.52 -3.57
N VAL A 357 6.69 -13.46 -3.49
CA VAL A 357 7.27 -14.13 -4.67
C VAL A 357 6.25 -15.08 -5.30
N GLY A 358 5.50 -15.81 -4.48
CA GLY A 358 4.43 -16.69 -4.92
C GLY A 358 3.07 -16.00 -4.94
N ASP A 359 2.03 -16.80 -5.04
CA ASP A 359 0.65 -16.33 -5.10
C ASP A 359 0.20 -15.68 -3.78
N ILE A 360 -0.78 -14.78 -3.86
CA ILE A 360 -1.50 -14.26 -2.70
C ILE A 360 -2.95 -14.70 -2.80
N SER A 361 -3.42 -15.42 -1.79
CA SER A 361 -4.83 -15.81 -1.64
C SER A 361 -5.47 -15.00 -0.52
N PHE A 362 -6.45 -14.17 -0.87
CA PHE A 362 -7.21 -13.33 0.04
C PHE A 362 -8.55 -13.99 0.35
N ASN A 363 -8.58 -14.86 1.36
CA ASN A 363 -9.78 -15.60 1.78
C ASN A 363 -10.48 -14.91 2.97
N ALA A 364 -10.49 -13.58 2.97
CA ALA A 364 -10.94 -12.77 4.09
C ALA A 364 -12.19 -11.98 3.72
N ASN A 365 -13.15 -11.94 4.65
CA ASN A 365 -14.28 -11.00 4.63
C ASN A 365 -13.91 -9.73 5.41
N ALA A 366 -12.71 -9.20 5.19
CA ALA A 366 -12.17 -8.09 5.95
C ALA A 366 -11.43 -7.11 5.03
N ASP A 367 -11.53 -5.83 5.36
CA ASP A 367 -10.85 -4.79 4.61
C ASP A 367 -9.34 -4.86 4.80
N LEU A 368 -8.60 -4.73 3.70
CA LEU A 368 -7.19 -4.38 3.73
C LEU A 368 -7.05 -2.94 3.26
N ILE A 369 -6.54 -2.07 4.14
CA ILE A 369 -6.18 -0.70 3.81
C ILE A 369 -4.67 -0.68 3.53
N GLY A 370 -4.30 -0.61 2.25
CA GLY A 370 -2.91 -0.55 1.82
C GLY A 370 -2.69 -1.18 0.46
N SER A 371 -1.73 -2.11 0.33
CA SER A 371 -1.36 -2.66 -0.98
C SER A 371 -1.05 -4.16 -0.98
N ILE A 372 -1.26 -4.78 -2.14
CA ILE A 372 -1.03 -6.21 -2.40
C ILE A 372 -0.16 -6.33 -3.65
N ARG A 373 0.98 -6.99 -3.54
CA ARG A 373 1.94 -7.13 -4.63
C ARG A 373 2.45 -8.56 -4.71
N SER A 374 2.27 -9.21 -5.85
CA SER A 374 2.68 -10.59 -6.08
C SER A 374 3.38 -10.74 -7.43
N LYS A 375 4.52 -11.46 -7.43
CA LYS A 375 5.11 -11.98 -8.69
C LYS A 375 4.29 -13.14 -9.27
N GLY A 376 3.44 -13.77 -8.47
CA GLY A 376 2.48 -14.77 -8.89
C GLY A 376 1.11 -14.18 -9.19
N ASN A 377 0.08 -14.98 -8.93
CA ASN A 377 -1.32 -14.62 -9.05
C ASN A 377 -1.85 -13.99 -7.76
N ILE A 378 -2.96 -13.25 -7.88
CA ILE A 378 -3.74 -12.79 -6.72
C ILE A 378 -5.17 -13.34 -6.85
N PHE A 379 -5.68 -13.91 -5.77
CA PHE A 379 -7.04 -14.44 -5.68
C PHE A 379 -7.82 -13.70 -4.59
N PHE A 380 -8.99 -13.16 -4.94
CA PHE A 380 -10.00 -12.60 -4.04
C PHE A 380 -11.28 -13.46 -4.06
#